data_AF-A0A7W4P4B3-F1
#
_entry.id   AF-A0A7W4P4B3-F1
#
_cell.length_a   1.000
_cell.length_b   1.000
_cell.length_c   1.000
_cell.angle_alpha   90.00
_cell.angle_beta   90.00
_cell.angle_gamma   90.00
#
_symmetry.space_group_name_H-M   'P 1'
#
loop_
_entity.id
_entity.type
_entity.pdbx_description
1 polymer ?
#
loop_
_entity_poly.entity_id
_entity_poly.type
_entity_poly.pdbx_seq_one_letter_code
_entity_poly.pdbx_strand_id
1 'polypeptide(L)'
;MSNAFDPKELKILSDILALVLEDQPGQSANALEAIRNRARRNAVTGGALKNLFTAIAPNPPPRAQPRPRASRAGAGAGAAEMQVARARIAQLTESLNKLDLDLRSARARTEELRSQLYLTQQARAETQAALSVMQARPAKRRPVIVLAVTVGALAGIAGTSLYHAFDTPAPGIAAPLR
;
A
#
# COMPACT_ATOMS: atom_id res chain seq x y z
N MET A 1 -12.70 16.19 65.61
CA MET A 1 -12.04 15.84 64.33
C MET A 1 -13.05 16.04 63.23
N SER A 2 -12.99 17.18 62.54
CA SER A 2 -13.90 17.52 61.45
C SER A 2 -13.58 16.66 60.22
N ASN A 3 -14.15 15.46 60.16
CA ASN A 3 -14.27 14.65 58.94
C ASN A 3 -15.26 15.32 57.97
N ALA A 4 -15.05 16.61 57.69
CA ALA A 4 -15.76 17.32 56.65
C ALA A 4 -15.01 17.00 55.35
N PHE A 5 -15.58 16.12 54.54
CA PHE A 5 -15.09 15.86 53.20
C PHE A 5 -15.03 17.16 52.40
N ASP A 6 -13.95 17.39 51.65
CA ASP A 6 -13.88 18.59 50.81
C ASP A 6 -14.94 18.46 49.69
N PRO A 7 -15.91 19.39 49.61
CA PRO A 7 -16.95 19.35 48.59
C PRO A 7 -16.37 19.38 47.16
N LYS A 8 -15.16 19.94 46.97
CA LYS A 8 -14.50 19.97 45.67
C LYS A 8 -14.03 18.59 45.23
N GLU A 9 -13.52 17.78 46.16
CA GLU A 9 -13.04 16.45 45.86
C GLU A 9 -14.19 15.47 45.64
N LEU A 10 -15.26 15.58 46.44
CA LEU A 10 -16.51 14.84 46.22
C LEU A 10 -17.14 15.17 44.87
N LYS A 11 -17.09 16.42 44.43
CA LYS A 11 -17.59 16.82 43.12
C LYS A 11 -16.79 16.18 41.98
N ILE A 12 -15.46 16.18 42.07
CA ILE A 12 -14.60 15.52 41.08
C ILE A 12 -14.86 14.01 41.05
N LEU A 13 -15.04 13.40 42.22
CA LEU A 13 -15.39 11.98 42.37
C LEU A 13 -16.73 11.65 41.68
N SER A 14 -17.76 12.46 41.93
CA SER A 14 -19.08 12.33 41.33
C SER A 14 -19.03 12.47 39.80
N ASP A 15 -18.29 13.45 39.27
CA ASP A 15 -18.14 13.66 37.83
C ASP A 15 -17.46 12.47 37.15
N ILE A 16 -16.44 11.86 37.80
CA ILE A 16 -15.77 10.65 37.31
C ILE A 16 -16.72 9.46 37.30
N LEU A 17 -17.50 9.26 38.38
CA LEU A 17 -18.46 8.14 38.46
C LEU A 17 -19.59 8.29 37.44
N ALA A 18 -20.11 9.50 37.24
CA ALA A 18 -21.11 9.77 36.20
C ALA A 18 -20.55 9.45 34.82
N LEU A 19 -19.32 9.87 34.52
CA LEU A 19 -18.67 9.59 33.24
C LEU A 19 -18.46 8.09 32.98
N VAL A 20 -18.17 7.32 34.04
CA VAL A 20 -17.99 5.86 33.94
C VAL A 20 -19.32 5.12 33.82
N LEU A 21 -20.40 5.64 34.41
CA LEU A 21 -21.73 5.04 34.36
C LEU A 21 -22.51 5.35 33.08
N GLU A 22 -22.32 6.53 32.49
CA GLU A 22 -23.10 7.01 31.33
C GLU A 22 -22.48 6.64 29.97
N ASP A 23 -21.44 5.79 29.95
CA ASP A 23 -20.66 5.27 28.81
C ASP A 23 -21.09 5.80 27.41
N GLN A 24 -20.71 7.05 27.09
CA GLN A 24 -20.97 7.67 25.80
C GLN A 24 -19.74 7.54 24.89
N PRO A 25 -19.74 6.59 23.93
CA PRO A 25 -18.61 6.38 23.03
C PRO A 25 -18.41 7.63 22.16
N GLY A 26 -17.26 8.30 22.35
CA GLY A 26 -16.86 9.49 21.59
C GLY A 26 -16.75 10.79 22.39
N GLN A 27 -17.34 10.89 23.59
CA GLN A 27 -17.25 12.10 24.45
C GLN A 27 -16.35 11.95 25.68
N SER A 28 -15.97 10.71 26.01
CA SER A 28 -15.20 10.37 27.21
C SER A 28 -13.81 11.04 27.27
N ALA A 29 -13.13 11.22 26.13
CA ALA A 29 -11.81 11.86 26.09
C ALA A 29 -11.85 13.34 26.52
N ASN A 30 -12.78 14.13 25.96
CA ASN A 30 -12.93 15.54 26.28
C ASN A 30 -13.42 15.75 27.73
N ALA A 31 -14.34 14.90 28.19
CA ALA A 31 -14.85 14.93 29.55
C ALA A 31 -13.76 14.59 30.58
N LEU A 32 -12.93 13.57 30.32
CA LEU A 32 -11.79 13.22 31.16
C LEU A 32 -10.77 14.36 31.25
N GLU A 33 -10.50 15.05 30.14
CA GLU A 33 -9.59 16.18 30.12
C GLU A 33 -10.13 17.37 30.92
N ALA A 34 -11.44 17.65 30.82
CA ALA A 34 -12.11 18.67 31.63
C ALA A 34 -12.04 18.35 33.14
N ILE A 35 -12.25 17.09 33.52
CA ILE A 35 -12.12 16.61 34.90
C ILE A 35 -10.66 16.73 35.38
N ARG A 36 -9.69 16.34 34.55
CA ARG A 36 -8.25 16.45 34.88
C ARG A 36 -7.83 17.90 35.10
N ASN A 37 -8.30 18.82 34.27
CA ASN A 37 -8.05 20.25 34.42
C ASN A 37 -8.70 20.82 35.67
N ARG A 38 -9.91 20.36 36.02
CA ARG A 38 -10.58 20.72 37.28
C ARG A 38 -9.83 20.18 38.50
N ALA A 39 -9.34 18.95 38.48
CA ALA A 39 -8.53 18.38 39.55
C ALA A 39 -7.22 19.15 39.75
N ARG A 40 -6.52 19.50 38.65
CA ARG A 40 -5.32 20.34 38.69
C ARG A 40 -5.58 21.71 39.31
N ARG A 41 -6.65 22.40 38.90
CA ARG A 41 -7.02 23.72 39.46
C ARG A 41 -7.34 23.67 40.96
N ASN A 42 -7.87 22.56 41.44
CA ASN A 42 -8.22 22.38 42.85
C ASN A 42 -7.13 21.66 43.66
N ALA A 43 -5.93 21.45 43.10
CA ALA A 43 -4.83 20.72 43.74
C ALA A 43 -5.21 19.30 44.23
N VAL A 44 -6.23 18.69 43.64
CA VAL A 44 -6.72 17.37 44.02
C VAL A 44 -5.87 16.30 43.36
N THR A 45 -5.23 15.47 44.18
CA THR A 45 -4.37 14.39 43.71
C THR A 45 -5.13 13.06 43.65
N GLY A 46 -4.66 12.13 42.81
CA GLY A 46 -5.23 10.77 42.79
C GLY A 46 -5.13 10.04 44.13
N GLY A 47 -4.11 10.37 44.96
CA GLY A 47 -3.98 9.86 46.32
C GLY A 47 -5.07 10.38 47.26
N ALA A 48 -5.43 11.67 47.14
CA ALA A 48 -6.52 12.28 47.91
C ALA A 48 -7.87 11.62 47.56
N LEU A 49 -8.17 11.47 46.27
CA LEU A 49 -9.38 10.77 45.81
C LEU A 49 -9.45 9.32 46.30
N LYS A 50 -8.33 8.59 46.28
CA LYS A 50 -8.26 7.23 46.82
C LYS A 50 -8.56 7.19 48.32
N ASN A 51 -8.02 8.14 49.08
CA ASN A 51 -8.29 8.25 50.51
C ASN A 51 -9.76 8.54 50.79
N LEU A 52 -10.43 9.36 49.97
CA LEU A 52 -11.87 9.59 50.06
C LEU A 52 -12.67 8.31 49.80
N PHE A 53 -12.35 7.55 48.75
CA PHE A 53 -12.98 6.25 48.51
C PHE A 53 -12.86 5.32 49.73
N THR A 54 -11.69 5.27 50.35
CA THR A 54 -11.51 4.45 51.57
C THR A 54 -12.26 4.98 52.77
N ALA A 55 -12.46 6.30 52.87
CA ALA A 55 -13.16 6.93 53.99
C ALA A 55 -14.68 6.90 53.86
N ILE A 56 -15.22 6.82 52.64
CA ILE A 56 -16.66 6.74 52.34
C ILE A 56 -17.16 5.29 52.45
N ALA A 57 -16.30 4.29 52.27
CA ALA A 57 -16.69 2.88 52.35
C ALA A 57 -17.11 2.49 53.79
N PRO A 58 -18.28 1.82 53.98
CA PRO A 58 -18.80 1.43 55.30
C PRO A 58 -17.93 0.40 56.05
N ASN A 59 -16.97 -0.23 55.37
CA ASN A 59 -15.89 -1.03 55.96
C ASN A 59 -14.58 -0.68 55.24
N PRO A 60 -13.80 0.30 55.72
CA PRO A 60 -12.51 0.61 55.13
C PRO A 60 -11.63 -0.64 55.23
N PRO A 61 -10.99 -1.12 54.14
CA PRO A 61 -9.98 -2.15 54.27
C PRO A 61 -8.91 -1.67 55.24
N PRO A 62 -8.44 -2.51 56.18
CA PRO A 62 -7.48 -2.09 57.20
C PRO A 62 -6.30 -1.40 56.52
N ARG A 63 -6.01 -0.16 56.93
CA ARG A 63 -4.89 0.62 56.40
C ARG A 63 -3.64 -0.27 56.47
N ALA A 64 -3.10 -0.61 55.30
CA ALA A 64 -1.85 -1.34 55.23
C ALA A 64 -0.81 -0.54 56.02
N GLN A 65 -0.31 -1.13 57.10
CA GLN A 65 0.77 -0.53 57.89
C GLN A 65 1.92 -0.16 56.95
N PRO A 66 2.66 0.94 57.20
CA PRO A 66 3.82 1.28 56.40
C PRO A 66 4.78 0.08 56.44
N ARG A 67 4.84 -0.67 55.34
CA ARG A 67 5.71 -1.84 55.27
C ARG A 67 7.14 -1.35 55.52
N PRO A 68 7.88 -1.92 56.48
CA PRO A 68 9.31 -1.65 56.59
C PRO A 68 9.93 -1.96 55.24
N ARG A 69 10.82 -1.07 54.76
CA ARG A 69 11.54 -1.20 53.48
C ARG A 69 11.98 -2.65 53.33
N ALA A 70 11.44 -3.34 52.33
CA ALA A 70 11.78 -4.72 52.04
C ALA A 70 13.30 -4.84 51.92
N SER A 71 13.87 -5.83 52.61
CA SER A 71 15.28 -6.17 52.52
C SER A 71 15.66 -6.42 51.06
N ARG A 72 16.86 -5.95 50.68
CA ARG A 72 17.39 -5.89 49.30
C ARG A 72 17.43 -7.23 48.54
N ALA A 73 17.09 -8.35 49.17
CA ALA A 73 17.09 -9.68 48.57
C ALA A 73 15.94 -9.89 47.56
N GLY A 74 14.76 -9.30 47.74
CA GLY A 74 13.63 -9.40 46.80
C GLY A 74 13.64 -8.36 45.67
N ALA A 75 14.35 -7.25 45.86
CA ALA A 75 14.48 -6.17 44.88
C ALA A 75 15.30 -6.59 43.65
N GLY A 76 16.22 -7.54 43.80
CA GLY A 76 17.04 -8.05 42.70
C GLY A 76 16.25 -8.83 41.64
N ALA A 77 15.29 -9.66 42.06
CA ALA A 77 14.45 -10.45 41.14
C ALA A 77 13.53 -9.56 40.30
N GLY A 78 12.81 -8.62 40.93
CA GLY A 78 11.97 -7.66 40.20
C GLY A 78 12.77 -6.66 39.35
N ALA A 79 13.99 -6.31 39.76
CA ALA A 79 14.88 -5.47 38.96
C ALA A 79 15.39 -6.22 37.72
N ALA A 80 15.73 -7.51 37.83
CA ALA A 80 16.13 -8.34 36.70
C ALA A 80 14.97 -8.52 35.71
N GLU A 81 13.75 -8.79 36.20
CA GLU A 81 12.56 -8.91 35.37
C GLU A 81 12.23 -7.59 34.64
N MET A 82 12.37 -6.46 35.34
CA MET A 82 12.23 -5.12 34.76
C MET A 82 13.31 -4.84 33.69
N GLN A 83 14.55 -5.29 33.91
CA GLN A 83 15.62 -5.16 32.92
C GLN A 83 15.34 -5.99 31.66
N VAL A 84 14.85 -7.22 31.82
CA VAL A 84 14.42 -8.08 30.70
C VAL A 84 13.25 -7.44 29.94
N ALA A 85 12.26 -6.89 30.65
CA ALA A 85 11.14 -6.18 30.02
C ALA A 85 11.62 -4.96 29.21
N ARG A 86 12.56 -4.18 29.75
CA ARG A 86 13.17 -3.04 29.04
C ARG A 86 13.97 -3.47 27.81
N ALA A 87 14.76 -4.54 27.92
CA ALA A 87 15.50 -5.10 26.79
C ALA A 87 14.56 -5.56 25.68
N ARG A 88 13.44 -6.20 26.04
CA ARG A 88 12.41 -6.63 25.09
C ARG A 88 11.71 -5.44 24.41
N ILE A 89 11.39 -4.38 25.15
CA ILE A 89 10.82 -3.15 24.59
C ILE A 89 11.81 -2.50 23.61
N ALA A 90 13.10 -2.44 23.97
CA ALA A 90 14.14 -1.90 23.08
C ALA A 90 14.25 -2.72 21.78
N GLN A 91 14.24 -4.05 21.89
CA GLN A 91 14.26 -4.95 20.74
C GLN A 91 13.02 -4.80 19.85
N LEU A 92 11.83 -4.66 20.45
CA LEU A 92 10.59 -4.44 19.71
C LEU A 92 10.60 -3.07 19.00
N THR A 93 11.12 -2.05 19.66
CA THR A 93 11.25 -0.70 19.08
C THR A 93 12.21 -0.71 17.88
N GLU A 94 13.34 -1.39 18.02
CA GLU A 94 14.29 -1.57 16.92
C GLU A 94 13.67 -2.34 15.75
N SER A 95 12.90 -3.39 16.04
CA SER A 95 12.20 -4.14 15.00
C SER A 95 11.14 -3.30 14.27
N LEU A 96 10.44 -2.42 14.97
CA LEU A 96 9.47 -1.48 14.37
C LEU A 96 10.18 -0.46 13.48
N ASN A 97 11.29 0.10 13.94
CA ASN A 97 12.08 1.04 13.15
C ASN A 97 12.61 0.38 11.87
N LYS A 98 13.11 -0.85 11.98
CA LYS A 98 13.57 -1.63 10.83
C LYS A 98 12.43 -1.90 9.85
N LEU A 99 11.26 -2.35 10.35
CA LEU A 99 10.09 -2.61 9.52
C LEU A 99 9.59 -1.34 8.83
N ASP A 100 9.59 -0.19 9.50
CA ASP A 100 9.19 1.07 8.88
C ASP A 100 10.15 1.47 7.75
N LEU A 101 11.47 1.29 7.97
CA LEU A 101 12.47 1.55 6.95
C LEU A 101 12.34 0.59 5.76
N ASP A 102 12.11 -0.69 6.02
CA ASP A 102 11.85 -1.71 4.99
C ASP A 102 10.59 -1.36 4.19
N LEU A 103 9.52 -0.93 4.86
CA LEU A 103 8.25 -0.57 4.23
C LEU A 103 8.40 0.68 3.35
N ARG A 104 9.13 1.71 3.81
CA ARG A 104 9.48 2.87 2.99
C ARG A 104 10.32 2.47 1.78
N SER A 105 11.30 1.59 1.96
CA SER A 105 12.15 1.12 0.86
C SER A 105 11.35 0.32 -0.18
N ALA A 106 10.41 -0.52 0.27
CA ALA A 106 9.54 -1.28 -0.60
C ALA A 106 8.61 -0.36 -1.40
N ARG A 107 8.02 0.65 -0.74
CA ARG A 107 7.20 1.67 -1.42
C ARG A 107 8.00 2.41 -2.51
N ALA A 108 9.21 2.87 -2.19
CA ALA A 108 10.08 3.54 -3.17
C ALA A 108 10.38 2.65 -4.38
N ARG A 109 10.69 1.36 -4.16
CA ARG A 109 10.90 0.39 -5.26
C ARG A 109 9.64 0.18 -6.09
N THR A 110 8.46 0.14 -5.47
CA THR A 110 7.21 0.01 -6.23
C THR A 110 6.91 1.23 -7.09
N GLU A 111 7.21 2.43 -6.59
CA GLU A 111 7.08 3.67 -7.37
C GLU A 111 8.07 3.71 -8.54
N GLU A 112 9.31 3.29 -8.29
CA GLU A 112 10.34 3.15 -9.33
C GLU A 112 9.89 2.17 -10.43
N LEU A 113 9.47 0.96 -10.06
CA LEU A 113 8.98 -0.02 -11.04
C LEU A 113 7.76 0.47 -11.81
N ARG A 114 6.83 1.18 -11.16
CA ARG A 114 5.69 1.81 -11.84
C ARG A 114 6.15 2.85 -12.86
N SER A 115 7.14 3.66 -12.53
CA SER A 115 7.70 4.65 -13.45
C SER A 115 8.38 3.99 -14.66
N GLN A 116 9.12 2.91 -14.44
CA GLN A 116 9.74 2.14 -15.53
C GLN A 116 8.69 1.48 -16.43
N LEU A 117 7.63 0.92 -15.86
CA LEU A 117 6.52 0.36 -16.64
C LEU A 117 5.83 1.44 -17.48
N TYR A 118 5.61 2.64 -16.92
CA TYR A 118 5.03 3.75 -17.66
C TYR A 118 5.90 4.16 -18.85
N LEU A 119 7.21 4.32 -18.64
CA LEU A 119 8.16 4.66 -19.71
C LEU A 119 8.21 3.57 -20.80
N THR A 120 8.20 2.29 -20.42
CA THR A 120 8.19 1.19 -21.39
C THR A 120 6.88 1.09 -22.17
N GLN A 121 5.74 1.35 -21.53
CA GLN A 121 4.45 1.41 -22.21
C GLN A 121 4.40 2.58 -23.20
N GLN A 122 4.92 3.75 -22.81
CA GLN A 122 5.02 4.90 -23.70
C GLN A 122 5.91 4.59 -24.91
N ALA A 123 7.11 4.05 -24.70
CA ALA A 123 8.01 3.67 -25.79
C ALA A 123 7.37 2.62 -26.73
N ARG A 124 6.58 1.69 -26.18
CA ARG A 124 5.80 0.74 -27.00
C ARG A 124 4.71 1.43 -27.81
N ALA A 125 4.00 2.39 -27.24
CA ALA A 125 2.99 3.15 -27.97
C ALA A 125 3.61 3.96 -29.12
N GLU A 126 4.76 4.60 -28.87
CA GLU A 126 5.50 5.36 -29.89
C GLU A 126 5.99 4.46 -31.04
N THR A 127 6.55 3.29 -30.73
CA THR A 127 6.98 2.33 -31.77
C THR A 127 5.80 1.76 -32.56
N GLN A 128 4.69 1.45 -31.91
CA GLN A 128 3.48 1.00 -32.60
C GLN A 128 2.89 2.08 -33.51
N ALA A 129 2.90 3.34 -33.07
CA ALA A 129 2.49 4.47 -33.89
C ALA A 129 3.42 4.67 -35.09
N ALA A 130 4.73 4.55 -34.91
CA ALA A 130 5.69 4.61 -36.02
C ALA A 130 5.44 3.49 -37.04
N LEU A 131 5.21 2.26 -36.57
CA LEU A 131 4.91 1.12 -37.44
C LEU A 131 3.58 1.29 -38.17
N SER A 132 2.52 1.80 -37.53
CA SER A 132 1.22 2.01 -38.18
C SER A 132 1.32 3.07 -39.28
N VAL A 133 2.10 4.14 -39.08
CA VAL A 133 2.40 5.14 -40.12
C VAL A 133 3.17 4.53 -41.28
N MET A 134 4.16 3.66 -41.03
CA MET A 134 4.89 2.97 -42.09
C MET A 134 4.00 1.99 -42.86
N GLN A 135 3.11 1.27 -42.18
CA GLN A 135 2.15 0.33 -42.80
C GLN A 135 1.05 1.06 -43.59
N ALA A 136 0.61 2.23 -43.13
CA ALA A 136 -0.37 3.06 -43.83
C ALA A 136 0.18 3.64 -45.14
N ARG A 137 1.49 3.59 -45.37
CA ARG A 137 2.10 4.00 -46.64
C ARG A 137 1.78 2.95 -47.71
N PRO A 138 0.95 3.26 -48.72
CA PRO A 138 0.54 2.27 -49.69
C PRO A 138 1.78 1.77 -50.45
N ALA A 139 1.91 0.45 -50.55
CA ALA A 139 2.98 -0.21 -51.30
C ALA A 139 2.78 0.02 -52.81
N LYS A 140 3.11 1.22 -53.30
CA LYS A 140 3.01 1.62 -54.71
C LYS A 140 3.79 0.72 -55.68
N ARG A 141 4.71 -0.11 -55.17
CA ARG A 141 5.51 -1.06 -55.97
C ARG A 141 4.78 -2.35 -56.33
N ARG A 142 3.78 -2.77 -55.55
CA ARG A 142 3.02 -4.01 -55.83
C ARG A 142 2.26 -3.96 -57.17
N PRO A 143 1.49 -2.91 -57.51
CA PRO A 143 0.81 -2.87 -58.80
C PRO A 143 1.79 -2.80 -59.98
N VAL A 144 2.96 -2.15 -59.81
CA VAL A 144 3.99 -2.06 -60.86
C VAL A 144 4.61 -3.43 -61.15
N ILE A 145 4.88 -4.24 -60.12
CA ILE A 145 5.41 -5.59 -60.31
C ILE A 145 4.38 -6.49 -60.99
N VAL A 146 3.11 -6.42 -60.57
CA VAL A 146 2.02 -7.19 -61.22
C VAL A 146 1.84 -6.77 -62.69
N LEU A 147 1.92 -5.46 -62.98
CA LEU A 147 1.88 -4.95 -64.35
C LEU A 147 3.08 -5.45 -65.17
N ALA A 148 4.29 -5.39 -64.63
CA ALA A 148 5.48 -5.86 -65.32
C ALA A 148 5.43 -7.37 -65.63
N VAL A 149 4.93 -8.19 -64.68
CA VAL A 149 4.75 -9.64 -64.88
C VAL A 149 3.69 -9.93 -65.94
N THR A 150 2.55 -9.23 -65.90
CA THR A 150 1.47 -9.43 -66.89
C THR A 150 1.91 -9.02 -68.30
N VAL A 151 2.58 -7.87 -68.44
CA VAL A 151 3.14 -7.42 -69.72
C VAL A 151 4.22 -8.37 -70.23
N GLY A 152 5.13 -8.83 -69.34
CA GLY A 152 6.16 -9.80 -69.70
C GLY A 152 5.59 -11.15 -70.14
N ALA A 153 4.55 -11.65 -69.45
CA ALA A 153 3.89 -12.88 -69.82
C ALA A 153 3.18 -12.77 -71.19
N LEU A 154 2.49 -11.65 -71.44
CA LEU A 154 1.84 -11.41 -72.74
C LEU A 154 2.86 -11.28 -73.88
N ALA A 155 3.95 -10.56 -73.66
CA ALA A 155 5.04 -10.44 -74.64
C ALA A 155 5.72 -11.79 -74.90
N GLY A 156 5.90 -12.61 -73.86
CA GLY A 156 6.42 -13.97 -73.99
C GLY A 156 5.52 -14.87 -74.83
N ILE A 157 4.21 -14.90 -74.56
CA ILE A 157 3.24 -15.69 -75.34
C ILE A 157 3.23 -15.25 -76.81
N ALA A 158 3.24 -13.93 -77.07
CA ALA A 158 3.28 -13.39 -78.42
C ALA A 158 4.61 -13.68 -79.15
N GLY A 159 5.74 -13.65 -78.43
CA GLY A 159 7.05 -14.01 -78.98
C GLY A 159 7.13 -15.48 -79.37
N THR A 160 6.61 -16.37 -78.53
CA THR A 160 6.59 -17.82 -78.78
C THR A 160 5.67 -18.17 -79.95
N SER A 161 4.52 -17.49 -80.11
CA SER A 161 3.64 -17.72 -81.28
C SER A 161 4.25 -17.24 -82.59
N LEU A 162 4.99 -16.12 -82.59
CA LEU A 162 5.77 -15.66 -83.73
C LEU A 162 6.87 -16.65 -84.10
N TYR A 163 7.61 -17.18 -83.11
CA TYR A 163 8.66 -18.16 -83.35
C TYR A 163 8.10 -19.43 -84.03
N HIS A 164 6.98 -19.97 -83.55
CA HIS A 164 6.33 -21.13 -84.18
C HIS A 164 5.74 -20.83 -85.57
N ALA A 165 5.36 -19.58 -85.87
CA ALA A 165 4.91 -19.16 -87.19
C ALA A 165 6.05 -19.08 -88.23
N PHE A 166 7.30 -18.86 -87.79
CA PHE A 166 8.48 -18.92 -88.66
C PHE A 166 9.01 -20.35 -88.84
N ASP A 167 8.76 -21.23 -87.86
CA ASP A 167 9.24 -22.62 -87.85
C ASP A 167 8.23 -23.63 -88.42
N THR A 168 7.11 -23.17 -89.01
CA THR A 168 6.11 -24.05 -89.63
C THR A 168 6.55 -24.45 -91.05
N PRO A 169 6.96 -25.71 -91.32
CA PRO A 169 7.20 -26.16 -92.68
C PRO A 169 5.87 -26.27 -93.45
N ALA A 170 5.89 -25.81 -94.71
CA ALA A 170 4.74 -25.78 -95.60
C ALA A 170 4.00 -27.14 -95.64
N PRO A 171 2.65 -27.18 -95.57
CA PRO A 171 1.90 -28.41 -95.74
C PRO A 171 2.11 -28.90 -97.16
N GLY A 172 2.83 -30.03 -97.29
CA GLY A 172 3.03 -30.74 -98.54
C GLY A 172 1.67 -31.07 -99.17
N ILE A 173 1.47 -30.51 -100.36
CA ILE A 173 0.28 -30.68 -101.19
C ILE A 173 0.05 -32.19 -101.38
N ALA A 174 -1.11 -32.66 -100.92
CA ALA A 174 -1.65 -33.95 -101.29
C ALA A 174 -1.81 -34.02 -102.81
N ALA A 175 -1.12 -34.97 -103.45
CA ALA A 175 -1.32 -35.31 -104.85
C ALA A 175 -2.22 -36.55 -104.97
N PRO A 176 -3.23 -36.57 -105.86
CA PRO A 176 -4.25 -37.62 -105.92
C PRO A 176 -3.93 -38.74 -106.93
N LEU A 177 -4.53 -39.91 -106.67
CA LEU A 177 -5.02 -40.96 -107.60
C LEU A 177 -4.19 -41.32 -108.86
N ARG A 178 -3.63 -42.54 -108.89
CA ARG A 178 -3.98 -43.58 -109.87
C ARG A 178 -3.41 -44.95 -109.50
#